data_AF-A0A2P8PYL0-F1
#
_entry.id   AF-A0A2P8PYL0-F1
#
_cell.length_a   1.000
_cell.length_b   1.000
_cell.length_c   1.000
_cell.angle_alpha   90.00
_cell.angle_beta   90.00
_cell.angle_gamma   90.00
#
_symmetry.space_group_name_H-M   'P 1'
#
loop_
_entity.id
_entity.type
_entity.pdbx_description
1 polymer ?
#
loop_
_entity_poly.entity_id
_entity_poly.type
_entity_poly.pdbx_seq_one_letter_code
_entity_poly.pdbx_strand_id
1 'polypeptide(L)'
;MRIDPQRRGTVDTSLKVLGRGLAWEIYNKYSAQGQTVDLVGHSMGGLIIRAALAGYAKGDPGWPPVLLVEDVVNLGTPQKAARLSGACLSNLQCREMYYPNGTFRRWLGPTLAQAQGGTDWTLIGSNADGTVSAGNAAPTNVGAQHLVRYSASSELGHSQLRTKRAGVFPLRYINNGGAWGSLREGAAPLRATMNALYWHSRW
;
A
#
# COMPACT_ATOMS: atom_id res chain seq x y z
N MET A 1 -13.50 5.27 -23.74
CA MET A 1 -14.00 5.84 -22.47
C MET A 1 -12.86 6.60 -21.81
N ARG A 2 -12.74 7.91 -22.08
CA ARG A 2 -11.78 8.78 -21.37
C ARG A 2 -12.31 9.00 -19.97
N ILE A 3 -11.57 8.59 -18.95
CA ILE A 3 -11.94 8.94 -17.58
C ILE A 3 -11.58 10.41 -17.41
N ASP A 4 -12.66 11.18 -17.39
CA ASP A 4 -12.76 12.61 -17.10
C ASP A 4 -11.55 13.20 -16.35
N PRO A 5 -10.75 14.08 -16.98
CA PRO A 5 -9.58 14.71 -16.39
C PRO A 5 -9.90 15.72 -15.26
N GLN A 6 -11.18 15.94 -14.90
CA GLN A 6 -11.58 16.94 -13.90
C GLN A 6 -12.23 16.39 -12.61
N ARG A 7 -12.51 15.09 -12.48
CA ARG A 7 -13.11 14.56 -11.24
C ARG A 7 -12.07 14.36 -10.15
N ARG A 8 -11.82 15.42 -9.37
CA ARG A 8 -11.25 15.32 -8.02
C ARG A 8 -12.04 14.25 -7.26
N GLY A 9 -11.38 13.21 -6.77
CA GLY A 9 -12.03 12.14 -6.02
C GLY A 9 -12.81 12.70 -4.83
N THR A 10 -14.06 12.28 -4.66
CA THR A 10 -14.87 12.54 -3.46
C THR A 10 -14.82 11.33 -2.52
N VAL A 11 -15.35 11.47 -1.31
CA VAL A 11 -15.51 10.35 -0.37
C VAL A 11 -16.40 9.22 -0.91
N ASP A 12 -17.20 9.52 -1.94
CA ASP A 12 -18.08 8.59 -2.65
C ASP A 12 -17.47 8.04 -3.95
N THR A 13 -16.23 8.41 -4.27
CA THR A 13 -15.51 7.82 -5.40
C THR A 13 -14.86 6.51 -4.96
N SER A 14 -15.20 5.41 -5.65
CA SER A 14 -14.65 4.09 -5.34
C SER A 14 -13.12 4.08 -5.47
N LEU A 15 -12.46 3.37 -4.56
CA LEU A 15 -11.03 3.09 -4.61
C LEU A 15 -10.62 2.38 -5.91
N LYS A 16 -11.53 1.59 -6.53
CA LYS A 16 -11.29 1.00 -7.87
C LYS A 16 -11.16 2.10 -8.93
N VAL A 17 -11.99 3.14 -8.88
CA VAL A 17 -11.96 4.27 -9.82
C VAL A 17 -10.69 5.11 -9.61
N LEU A 18 -10.33 5.38 -8.36
CA LEU A 18 -9.09 6.10 -8.04
C LEU A 18 -7.85 5.32 -8.48
N GLY A 19 -7.81 3.99 -8.25
CA GLY A 19 -6.71 3.14 -8.69
C GLY A 19 -6.59 3.10 -10.22
N ARG A 20 -7.70 3.08 -10.95
CA ARG A 20 -7.70 3.20 -12.41
C ARG A 20 -7.12 4.53 -12.88
N GLY A 21 -7.50 5.63 -12.22
CA GLY A 21 -6.96 6.96 -12.51
C GLY A 21 -5.45 7.01 -12.30
N LEU A 22 -4.96 6.50 -11.17
CA LEU A 22 -3.53 6.39 -10.89
C LEU A 22 -2.79 5.55 -11.94
N ALA A 23 -3.35 4.40 -12.35
CA ALA A 23 -2.73 3.56 -13.37
C ALA A 23 -2.55 4.31 -14.71
N TRP A 24 -3.58 5.04 -15.15
CA TRP A 24 -3.48 5.87 -16.36
C TRP A 24 -2.51 7.03 -16.22
N GLU A 25 -2.44 7.66 -15.04
CA GLU A 25 -1.47 8.73 -14.80
C GLU A 25 -0.03 8.20 -14.91
N ILE A 26 0.26 7.04 -14.31
CA ILE A 26 1.56 6.38 -14.42
C ILE A 26 1.87 6.02 -15.88
N TYR A 27 0.91 5.43 -16.59
CA TYR A 27 1.11 5.07 -17.99
C TYR A 27 1.43 6.29 -18.87
N ASN A 28 0.60 7.33 -18.79
CA ASN A 28 0.73 8.50 -19.66
C ASN A 28 2.03 9.27 -19.42
N LYS A 29 2.52 9.31 -18.18
CA LYS A 29 3.72 10.07 -17.81
C LYS A 29 5.01 9.25 -17.93
N TYR A 30 4.94 7.94 -17.68
CA TYR A 30 6.13 7.10 -17.50
C TYR A 30 6.07 5.80 -18.31
N SER A 31 5.07 4.94 -18.10
CA SER A 31 5.12 3.58 -18.68
C SER A 31 5.03 3.56 -20.21
N ALA A 32 4.32 4.51 -20.82
CA ALA A 32 4.29 4.66 -22.28
C ALA A 32 5.67 5.01 -22.88
N GLN A 33 6.59 5.51 -22.06
CA GLN A 33 7.97 5.85 -22.42
C GLN A 33 8.96 4.76 -21.96
N GLY A 34 8.48 3.62 -21.47
CA GLY A 34 9.31 2.53 -20.96
C GLY A 34 9.94 2.79 -19.60
N GLN A 35 9.47 3.80 -18.85
CA GLN A 35 10.02 4.16 -17.54
C GLN A 35 9.25 3.47 -16.41
N THR A 36 9.99 2.87 -15.47
CA THR A 36 9.47 2.37 -14.19
C THR A 36 9.25 3.51 -13.21
N VAL A 37 8.37 3.28 -12.23
CA VAL A 37 8.18 4.19 -11.11
C VAL A 37 8.08 3.43 -9.80
N ASP A 38 8.44 4.14 -8.74
CA ASP A 38 8.26 3.72 -7.36
C ASP A 38 7.07 4.42 -6.73
N LEU A 39 6.29 3.69 -5.93
CA LEU A 39 5.10 4.25 -5.29
C LEU A 39 5.17 4.14 -3.77
N VAL A 40 4.81 5.22 -3.09
CA VAL A 40 4.65 5.23 -1.64
C VAL A 40 3.20 5.55 -1.30
N GLY A 41 2.52 4.60 -0.67
CA GLY A 41 1.16 4.75 -0.18
C GLY A 41 1.11 4.92 1.33
N HIS A 42 0.29 5.83 1.84
CA HIS A 42 -0.06 5.89 3.26
C HIS A 42 -1.55 5.68 3.43
N SER A 43 -1.92 4.92 4.47
CA SER A 43 -3.34 4.68 4.80
C SER A 43 -4.12 4.18 3.57
N MET A 44 -5.26 4.79 3.27
CA MET A 44 -6.05 4.53 2.07
C MET A 44 -5.28 4.64 0.76
N GLY A 45 -4.26 5.50 0.68
CA GLY A 45 -3.45 5.70 -0.52
C GLY A 45 -2.78 4.42 -1.01
N GLY A 46 -2.36 3.53 -0.10
CA GLY A 46 -1.82 2.22 -0.49
C GLY A 46 -2.84 1.26 -1.09
N LEU A 47 -4.13 1.39 -0.74
CA LEU A 47 -5.20 0.64 -1.40
C LEU A 47 -5.50 1.15 -2.80
N ILE A 48 -5.31 2.45 -3.05
CA ILE A 48 -5.41 3.04 -4.39
C ILE A 48 -4.30 2.46 -5.28
N ILE A 49 -3.06 2.40 -4.79
CA ILE A 49 -1.95 1.74 -5.50
C ILE A 49 -2.28 0.27 -5.77
N ARG A 50 -2.75 -0.45 -4.74
CA ARG A 50 -3.13 -1.86 -4.88
C ARG A 50 -4.25 -2.07 -5.90
N ALA A 51 -5.21 -1.14 -5.99
CA ALA A 51 -6.27 -1.16 -7.01
C ALA A 51 -5.73 -0.86 -8.42
N ALA A 52 -4.75 0.03 -8.55
CA ALA A 52 -4.08 0.31 -9.82
C ALA A 52 -3.45 -0.96 -10.40
N LEU A 53 -2.64 -1.67 -9.60
CA LEU A 53 -1.97 -2.90 -10.03
C LEU A 53 -2.95 -4.06 -10.18
N ALA A 54 -3.97 -4.18 -9.32
CA ALA A 54 -4.95 -5.26 -9.40
C ALA A 54 -5.81 -5.20 -10.67
N GLY A 55 -6.23 -4.00 -11.10
CA GLY A 55 -6.99 -3.87 -12.36
C GLY A 55 -6.13 -4.16 -13.59
N TYR A 56 -4.87 -3.73 -13.58
CA TYR A 56 -3.89 -4.05 -14.61
C TYR A 56 -3.66 -5.58 -14.72
N ALA A 57 -3.33 -6.23 -13.61
CA ALA A 57 -3.05 -7.67 -13.57
C ALA A 57 -4.26 -8.54 -13.95
N LYS A 58 -5.48 -8.02 -13.83
CA LYS A 58 -6.71 -8.69 -14.30
C LYS A 58 -6.97 -8.54 -15.80
N GLY A 59 -6.19 -7.72 -16.51
CA GLY A 59 -6.44 -7.41 -17.92
C GLY A 59 -7.75 -6.66 -18.16
N ASP A 60 -8.22 -5.87 -17.19
CA ASP A 60 -9.45 -5.07 -17.34
C ASP A 60 -9.22 -4.01 -18.45
N PRO A 61 -10.01 -3.98 -19.54
CA PRO A 61 -9.83 -3.01 -20.64
C PRO A 61 -9.95 -1.54 -20.23
N GLY A 62 -10.43 -1.26 -19.01
CA GLY A 62 -10.43 0.07 -18.42
C GLY A 62 -9.08 0.52 -17.87
N TRP A 63 -8.08 -0.36 -17.77
CA TRP A 63 -6.72 -0.07 -17.30
C TRP A 63 -5.76 0.11 -18.49
N PRO A 64 -4.59 0.75 -18.27
CA PRO A 64 -3.60 0.91 -19.34
C PRO A 64 -3.05 -0.45 -19.81
N PRO A 65 -2.62 -0.55 -21.08
CA PRO A 65 -2.09 -1.80 -21.64
C PRO A 65 -0.71 -2.17 -21.09
N VAL A 66 0.00 -1.19 -20.53
CA VAL A 66 1.32 -1.36 -19.89
C VAL A 66 1.28 -0.62 -18.56
N LEU A 67 1.81 -1.23 -17.51
CA LEU A 67 2.04 -0.57 -16.23
C LEU A 67 3.40 -1.03 -15.71
N LEU A 68 4.31 -0.09 -15.50
CA LEU A 68 5.67 -0.32 -15.04
C LEU A 68 5.82 0.29 -13.64
N VAL A 69 5.75 -0.57 -12.62
CA VAL A 69 5.89 -0.19 -11.21
C VAL A 69 6.80 -1.22 -10.57
N GLU A 70 8.02 -0.80 -10.20
CA GLU A 70 9.05 -1.71 -9.69
C GLU A 70 8.96 -1.88 -8.17
N ASP A 71 8.89 -0.79 -7.40
CA ASP A 71 8.79 -0.86 -5.95
C ASP A 71 7.51 -0.18 -5.41
N VAL A 72 6.89 -0.79 -4.40
CA VAL A 72 5.77 -0.20 -3.66
C VAL A 72 5.99 -0.29 -2.16
N VAL A 73 5.96 0.87 -1.49
CA VAL A 73 5.99 0.97 -0.03
C VAL A 73 4.65 1.45 0.51
N ASN A 74 4.01 0.61 1.33
CA ASN A 74 2.75 0.93 1.97
C ASN A 74 2.91 1.13 3.48
N LEU A 75 2.62 2.35 3.94
CA LEU A 75 2.70 2.82 5.32
C LEU A 75 1.32 2.81 5.97
N GLY A 76 1.07 1.92 6.93
CA GLY A 76 -0.19 1.85 7.67
C GLY A 76 -1.41 1.58 6.78
N THR A 77 -1.21 1.04 5.58
CA THR A 77 -2.29 0.79 4.63
C THR A 77 -3.15 -0.37 5.11
N PRO A 78 -4.49 -0.26 5.14
CA PRO A 78 -5.36 -1.35 5.59
C PRO A 78 -5.46 -2.49 4.57
N GLN A 79 -4.38 -3.26 4.38
CA GLN A 79 -4.33 -4.39 3.44
C GLN A 79 -5.45 -5.40 3.71
N LYS A 80 -5.72 -5.64 5.01
CA LYS A 80 -6.76 -6.55 5.47
C LYS A 80 -8.02 -5.88 6.04
N ALA A 81 -7.91 -4.72 6.67
CA ALA A 81 -9.05 -3.97 7.20
C ALA A 81 -8.55 -2.67 7.85
N ALA A 82 -9.38 -1.64 7.88
CA ALA A 82 -9.25 -0.53 8.82
C ALA A 82 -10.35 -0.64 9.88
N ARG A 83 -10.01 -0.92 11.14
CA ARG A 83 -11.01 -1.08 12.21
C ARG A 83 -11.81 0.21 12.43
N LEU A 84 -11.14 1.38 12.37
CA LEU A 84 -11.80 2.67 12.55
C LEU A 84 -12.64 3.14 11.36
N SER A 85 -12.56 2.48 10.20
CA SER A 85 -13.43 2.83 9.06
C SER A 85 -14.92 2.55 9.32
N GLY A 86 -15.24 1.75 10.33
CA GLY A 86 -16.62 1.55 10.81
C GLY A 86 -17.30 2.83 11.32
N ALA A 87 -16.53 3.86 11.68
CA ALA A 87 -17.07 5.13 12.17
C ALA A 87 -17.61 6.04 11.03
N CYS A 88 -17.29 5.74 9.76
CA CYS A 88 -17.65 6.59 8.61
C CYS A 88 -18.31 5.81 7.47
N LEU A 89 -19.07 4.76 7.79
CA LEU A 89 -19.72 3.88 6.80
C LEU A 89 -20.73 4.58 5.88
N SER A 90 -21.13 5.82 6.17
CA SER A 90 -21.88 6.67 5.24
C SER A 90 -21.10 6.94 3.95
N ASN A 91 -19.77 6.96 4.02
CA ASN A 91 -18.88 7.24 2.89
C ASN A 91 -18.46 5.95 2.18
N LEU A 92 -18.46 5.94 0.85
CA LEU A 92 -18.09 4.74 0.07
C LEU A 92 -16.69 4.23 0.40
N GLN A 93 -15.70 5.11 0.48
CA GLN A 93 -14.31 4.71 0.72
C GLN A 93 -14.12 4.02 2.08
N CYS A 94 -14.84 4.48 3.12
CA CYS A 94 -14.81 3.82 4.41
C CYS A 94 -15.41 2.41 4.33
N ARG A 95 -16.54 2.24 3.62
CA ARG A 95 -17.12 0.90 3.39
C ARG A 95 -16.17 -0.02 2.63
N GLU A 96 -15.42 0.49 1.66
CA GLU A 96 -14.45 -0.28 0.90
C GLU A 96 -13.20 -0.68 1.72
N MET A 97 -12.84 0.12 2.73
CA MET A 97 -11.77 -0.20 3.70
C MET A 97 -12.22 -1.08 4.88
N TYR A 98 -13.53 -1.18 5.11
CA TYR A 98 -14.12 -1.91 6.23
C TYR A 98 -14.23 -3.43 5.98
N TYR A 99 -14.26 -4.21 7.06
CA TYR A 99 -14.41 -5.68 7.09
C TYR A 99 -15.75 -6.03 7.79
N PRO A 100 -16.53 -7.06 7.38
CA PRO A 100 -16.14 -8.21 6.54
C PRO A 100 -16.35 -8.15 5.03
N ASN A 101 -17.22 -7.29 4.48
CA ASN A 101 -17.96 -7.68 3.26
C ASN A 101 -17.89 -6.74 2.04
N GLY A 102 -16.84 -5.91 1.89
CA GLY A 102 -16.73 -5.03 0.72
C GLY A 102 -16.57 -5.77 -0.61
N THR A 103 -17.41 -5.45 -1.60
CA THR A 103 -17.25 -5.85 -3.02
C THR A 103 -15.86 -5.50 -3.55
N PHE A 104 -15.34 -4.34 -3.14
CA PHE A 104 -13.98 -3.90 -3.44
C PHE A 104 -12.90 -4.88 -2.98
N ARG A 105 -13.02 -5.45 -1.78
CA ARG A 105 -12.00 -6.35 -1.23
C ARG A 105 -12.00 -7.71 -1.94
N ARG A 106 -13.18 -8.21 -2.28
CA ARG A 106 -13.32 -9.41 -3.15
C ARG A 106 -12.73 -9.16 -4.54
N TRP A 107 -12.94 -7.96 -5.09
CA TRP A 107 -12.35 -7.58 -6.37
C TRP A 107 -10.82 -7.47 -6.29
N LEU A 108 -10.26 -6.83 -5.24
CA LEU A 108 -8.81 -6.75 -5.02
C LEU A 108 -8.15 -8.13 -4.95
N GLY A 109 -8.83 -9.09 -4.33
CA GLY A 109 -8.29 -10.43 -4.10
C GLY A 109 -7.38 -10.52 -2.86
N PRO A 110 -6.95 -11.73 -2.50
CA PRO A 110 -6.20 -11.98 -1.27
C PRO A 110 -4.74 -11.53 -1.34
N THR A 111 -4.15 -11.53 -2.54
CA THR A 111 -2.72 -11.25 -2.77
C THR A 111 -2.48 -9.84 -3.31
N LEU A 112 -1.22 -9.42 -3.32
CA LEU A 112 -0.75 -8.20 -3.97
C LEU A 112 -0.48 -8.48 -5.44
N ALA A 113 -1.06 -7.66 -6.31
CA ALA A 113 -0.88 -7.78 -7.76
C ALA A 113 0.50 -7.28 -8.18
N GLN A 114 0.94 -7.69 -9.37
CA GLN A 114 2.24 -7.37 -9.95
C GLN A 114 2.04 -6.52 -11.20
N ALA A 115 2.92 -5.55 -11.41
CA ALA A 115 3.03 -4.82 -12.67
C ALA A 115 3.89 -5.60 -13.68
N GLN A 116 4.02 -5.09 -14.91
CA GLN A 116 4.94 -5.68 -15.88
C GLN A 116 6.38 -5.49 -15.42
N GLY A 117 7.17 -6.57 -15.49
CA GLY A 117 8.54 -6.60 -14.95
C GLY A 117 8.61 -7.07 -13.48
N GLY A 118 7.47 -7.24 -12.81
CA GLY A 118 7.39 -7.56 -11.39
C GLY A 118 7.29 -6.30 -10.53
N THR A 119 6.83 -6.48 -9.29
CA THR A 119 6.71 -5.43 -8.28
C THR A 119 7.15 -5.96 -6.93
N ASP A 120 8.14 -5.33 -6.34
CA ASP A 120 8.54 -5.55 -4.95
C ASP A 120 7.62 -4.76 -4.02
N TRP A 121 7.04 -5.46 -3.04
CA TRP A 121 6.13 -4.89 -2.07
C TRP A 121 6.75 -4.87 -0.69
N THR A 122 6.80 -3.67 -0.14
CA THR A 122 7.14 -3.39 1.24
C THR A 122 5.92 -2.91 2.01
N LEU A 123 5.56 -3.61 3.09
CA LEU A 123 4.46 -3.23 3.96
C LEU A 123 4.97 -2.85 5.34
N ILE A 124 4.65 -1.64 5.79
CA ILE A 124 5.10 -1.10 7.07
C ILE A 124 3.89 -0.80 7.94
N GLY A 125 3.86 -1.39 9.14
CA GLY A 125 2.84 -1.18 10.15
C GLY A 125 3.41 -0.92 11.53
N SER A 126 2.55 -0.54 12.48
CA SER A 126 2.94 -0.31 13.86
C SER A 126 1.92 -0.92 14.83
N ASN A 127 2.39 -1.51 15.92
CA ASN A 127 1.51 -1.99 16.99
C ASN A 127 0.92 -0.84 17.83
N ALA A 128 1.47 0.37 17.71
CA ALA A 128 0.90 1.60 18.28
C ALA A 128 -0.12 2.29 17.35
N ASP A 129 -0.36 1.75 16.14
CA ASP A 129 -1.36 2.30 15.22
C ASP A 129 -2.77 1.86 15.62
N GLY A 130 -3.52 2.80 16.22
CA GLY A 130 -4.92 2.61 16.60
C GLY A 130 -5.92 2.64 15.44
N THR A 131 -5.51 3.04 14.23
CA THR A 131 -6.36 3.10 13.04
C THR A 131 -6.31 1.80 12.24
N VAL A 132 -5.08 1.34 11.97
CA VAL A 132 -4.81 0.11 11.24
C VAL A 132 -3.78 -0.70 12.03
N SER A 133 -4.22 -1.79 12.66
CA SER A 133 -3.29 -2.62 13.43
C SER A 133 -2.16 -3.17 12.55
N ALA A 134 -0.97 -3.36 13.13
CA ALA A 134 0.21 -3.86 12.40
C ALA A 134 -0.05 -5.13 11.57
N GLY A 135 -0.87 -6.05 12.09
CA GLY A 135 -1.25 -7.28 11.39
C GLY A 135 -2.16 -7.06 10.18
N ASN A 136 -2.93 -5.97 10.17
CA ASN A 136 -3.70 -5.55 9.00
C ASN A 136 -2.88 -4.69 8.02
N ALA A 137 -1.90 -3.95 8.52
CA ALA A 137 -1.01 -3.12 7.71
C ALA A 137 0.06 -3.92 6.96
N ALA A 138 0.71 -4.85 7.65
CA ALA A 138 1.79 -5.69 7.13
C ALA A 138 1.50 -7.19 7.36
N PRO A 139 0.41 -7.76 6.80
CA PRO A 139 0.08 -9.18 6.92
C PRO A 139 1.07 -10.09 6.18
N THR A 140 1.31 -11.30 6.70
CA THR A 140 2.27 -12.26 6.12
C THR A 140 1.75 -13.03 4.91
N ASN A 141 0.43 -13.06 4.69
CA ASN A 141 -0.22 -13.95 3.71
C ASN A 141 -0.82 -13.20 2.52
N VAL A 142 -0.23 -12.07 2.13
CA VAL A 142 -0.66 -11.29 0.95
C VAL A 142 0.40 -11.25 -0.16
N GLY A 143 1.54 -11.92 0.03
CA GLY A 143 2.60 -12.02 -0.98
C GLY A 143 3.51 -10.79 -1.08
N ALA A 144 3.67 -10.02 -0.01
CA ALA A 144 4.71 -8.98 0.05
C ALA A 144 6.08 -9.59 0.34
N GLN A 145 7.11 -9.09 -0.32
CA GLN A 145 8.50 -9.46 -0.14
C GLN A 145 9.00 -8.97 1.21
N HIS A 146 8.64 -7.74 1.60
CA HIS A 146 9.12 -7.15 2.82
C HIS A 146 8.00 -6.69 3.75
N LEU A 147 8.16 -6.98 5.03
CA LEU A 147 7.22 -6.62 6.08
C LEU A 147 7.99 -5.96 7.23
N VAL A 148 7.50 -4.84 7.73
CA VAL A 148 8.00 -4.17 8.94
C VAL A 148 6.85 -3.94 9.90
N ARG A 149 7.05 -4.30 11.18
CA ARG A 149 6.11 -4.03 12.25
C ARG A 149 6.83 -3.41 13.44
N TYR A 150 6.57 -2.13 13.67
CA TYR A 150 7.10 -1.43 14.85
C TYR A 150 6.43 -1.93 16.14
N SER A 151 7.22 -1.98 17.22
CA SER A 151 6.74 -2.25 18.58
C SER A 151 5.70 -1.22 19.03
N ALA A 152 4.84 -1.61 19.97
CA ALA A 152 3.93 -0.67 20.62
C ALA A 152 4.70 0.41 21.41
N SER A 153 5.83 0.03 22.01
CA SER A 153 6.73 0.94 22.74
C SER A 153 7.38 2.01 21.85
N SER A 154 7.28 1.88 20.52
CA SER A 154 7.77 2.89 19.58
C SER A 154 6.85 4.10 19.50
N GLU A 155 5.61 4.00 20.00
CA GLU A 155 4.59 5.08 20.00
C GLU A 155 4.32 5.68 18.60
N LEU A 156 4.61 4.90 17.56
CA LEU A 156 4.40 5.29 16.18
C LEU A 156 2.94 5.05 15.81
N GLY A 157 2.11 6.05 16.01
CA GLY A 157 0.72 6.06 15.55
C GLY A 157 0.60 6.14 14.01
N HIS A 158 -0.65 6.15 13.53
CA HIS A 158 -0.96 6.08 12.10
C HIS A 158 -0.27 7.16 11.27
N SER A 159 -0.29 8.41 11.74
CA SER A 159 0.33 9.55 11.04
C SER A 159 1.85 9.53 11.14
N GLN A 160 2.41 9.06 12.25
CA GLN A 160 3.87 8.99 12.46
C GLN A 160 4.56 8.10 11.43
N LEU A 161 3.88 7.07 10.92
CA LEU A 161 4.41 6.21 9.86
C LEU A 161 4.81 6.98 8.59
N ARG A 162 4.16 8.10 8.27
CA ARG A 162 4.49 8.95 7.10
C ARG A 162 5.22 10.25 7.43
N THR A 163 5.52 10.52 8.68
CA THR A 163 6.17 11.79 9.09
C THR A 163 7.45 11.61 9.87
N LYS A 164 7.66 10.46 10.54
CA LYS A 164 8.84 10.23 11.36
C LYS A 164 10.04 9.85 10.49
N ARG A 165 11.01 10.77 10.43
CA ARG A 165 12.21 10.67 9.57
C ARG A 165 13.43 10.08 10.26
N ALA A 166 13.53 10.24 11.57
CA ALA A 166 14.71 9.88 12.35
C ALA A 166 14.32 9.33 13.73
N GLY A 167 15.31 8.72 14.39
CA GLY A 167 15.16 8.03 15.66
C GLY A 167 15.34 6.51 15.51
N VAL A 168 15.38 5.86 16.65
CA VAL A 168 15.62 4.43 16.80
C VAL A 168 14.37 3.80 17.40
N PHE A 169 13.82 2.81 16.72
CA PHE A 169 12.54 2.21 17.06
C PHE A 169 12.64 0.68 17.02
N PRO A 170 12.30 -0.01 18.12
CA PRO A 170 12.20 -1.45 18.10
C PRO A 170 11.18 -1.91 17.05
N LEU A 171 11.57 -2.87 16.22
CA LEU A 171 10.74 -3.41 15.14
C LEU A 171 10.99 -4.88 14.90
N ARG A 172 10.04 -5.52 14.24
CA ARG A 172 10.19 -6.84 13.62
C ARG A 172 10.11 -6.71 12.11
N TYR A 173 10.81 -7.57 11.40
CA TYR A 173 10.82 -7.55 9.93
C TYR A 173 10.84 -8.95 9.31
N ILE A 174 10.37 -9.06 8.08
CA ILE A 174 10.56 -10.21 7.18
C ILE A 174 11.06 -9.66 5.86
N ASN A 175 12.03 -10.36 5.26
CA ASN A 175 12.46 -10.14 3.87
C ASN A 175 12.31 -11.47 3.10
N ASN A 176 11.79 -11.40 1.88
CA ASN A 176 11.70 -12.49 0.91
C ASN A 176 11.14 -13.82 1.46
N GLY A 177 10.04 -13.74 2.24
CA GLY A 177 9.39 -14.93 2.81
C GLY A 177 10.16 -15.61 3.95
N GLY A 178 11.22 -14.98 4.46
CA GLY A 178 12.00 -15.46 5.60
C GLY A 178 11.22 -15.44 6.93
N ALA A 179 11.89 -15.94 7.97
CA ALA A 179 11.37 -15.86 9.34
C ALA A 179 11.40 -14.41 9.86
N TRP A 180 10.55 -14.12 10.86
CA TRP A 180 10.55 -12.82 11.52
C TRP A 180 11.88 -12.56 12.24
N GLY A 181 12.65 -11.58 11.76
CA GLY A 181 13.73 -10.94 12.50
C GLY A 181 13.21 -9.89 13.48
N SER A 182 14.07 -9.47 14.41
CA SER A 182 13.78 -8.38 15.36
C SER A 182 15.01 -7.48 15.50
N LEU A 183 14.77 -6.17 15.52
CA LEU A 183 15.80 -5.15 15.80
C LEU A 183 15.35 -4.36 17.02
N ARG A 184 16.22 -4.25 18.02
CA ARG A 184 16.02 -3.28 19.12
C ARG A 184 16.24 -1.85 18.60
N GLU A 185 17.19 -1.70 17.69
CA GLU A 185 17.56 -0.42 17.11
C GLU A 185 17.17 -0.30 15.63
N GLY A 186 15.87 -0.37 15.35
CA GLY A 186 15.35 -0.25 14.00
C GLY A 186 15.29 1.20 13.50
N ALA A 187 15.36 1.38 12.19
CA ALA A 187 15.26 2.70 11.56
C ALA A 187 13.86 3.31 11.67
N ALA A 188 13.77 4.64 11.59
CA ALA A 188 12.50 5.36 11.51
C ALA A 188 11.69 4.98 10.25
N PRO A 189 10.34 5.08 10.26
CA PRO A 189 9.47 4.68 9.16
C PRO A 189 9.88 5.23 7.79
N LEU A 190 10.15 6.55 7.67
CA LEU A 190 10.55 7.11 6.38
C LEU A 190 11.96 6.71 5.94
N ARG A 191 12.84 6.35 6.88
CA ARG A 191 14.15 5.77 6.55
C ARG A 191 13.99 4.32 6.06
N ALA A 192 13.10 3.54 6.67
CA ALA A 192 12.75 2.21 6.17
C ALA A 192 12.12 2.29 4.77
N THR A 193 11.22 3.25 4.53
CA THR A 193 10.69 3.53 3.18
C THR A 193 11.79 3.86 2.18
N MET A 194 12.70 4.77 2.53
CA MET A 194 13.83 5.10 1.66
C MET A 194 14.68 3.86 1.35
N ASN A 195 14.97 3.02 2.35
CA ASN A 195 15.74 1.81 2.12
C ASN A 195 15.04 0.82 1.20
N ALA A 196 13.72 0.67 1.35
CA ALA A 196 12.93 -0.19 0.48
C ALA A 196 12.94 0.27 -0.98
N LEU A 197 12.97 1.58 -1.25
CA LEU A 197 13.04 2.10 -2.63
C LEU A 197 14.46 2.04 -3.23
N TYR A 198 15.48 2.45 -2.48
CA TYR A 198 16.84 2.56 -3.04
C TYR A 198 17.64 1.24 -2.99
N TRP A 199 17.23 0.30 -2.13
CA TRP A 199 17.99 -0.92 -1.84
C TRP A 199 17.11 -2.17 -1.81
N HIS A 200 16.01 -2.20 -2.59
CA HIS A 200 15.04 -3.30 -2.59
C HIS A 200 15.69 -4.70 -2.68
N SER A 201 16.77 -4.86 -3.46
CA SER A 201 17.53 -6.13 -3.58
C SER A 201 18.51 -6.45 -2.44
N ARG A 202 18.78 -5.52 -1.52
CA ARG A 202 19.79 -5.62 -0.45
C ARG A 202 19.27 -5.30 0.94
N TRP A 203 17.96 -5.21 1.09
CA TRP A 203 17.32 -4.86 2.35
C TRP A 203 17.24 -6.04 3.33
#